data_AF-A0A849ZFF9-F1
#
_entry.id   AF-A0A849ZFF9-F1
#
_cell.length_a   1.000
_cell.length_b   1.000
_cell.length_c   1.000
_cell.angle_alpha   90.00
_cell.angle_beta   90.00
_cell.angle_gamma   90.00
#
_symmetry.space_group_name_H-M   'P 1'
#
loop_
_entity.id
_entity.type
_entity.pdbx_description
1 polymer ?
#
loop_
_entity_poly.entity_id
_entity_poly.type
_entity_poly.pdbx_seq_one_letter_code
_entity_poly.pdbx_strand_id
1 'polypeptide(L)'
;MSERETSKRAAPAATGNNPGRVWRKRLAALGWVVTCAALAGILFWAYRRYVLDVPDPTLTYFRGETKYELLNPKLLGVILVVPWFVGVLSKSLADLPWPQRVLSVLLRIAFVAAIAFGLSRLARTATTEKTCTVYIVDVSNSVPDEALADAQAIVAQAVKEKPPEGIVKLVTFAKRPRLVDVPGGGAEPVAEGTPELVIARHGDPKASGNPSDEGAGSNLQAALQLAYGLYPSSYLKRAVLISDGAQTDGDVLAEANRAREHGIKLFTIPYTRPPPGEVALQSVNLPPRVKVGETFDVKAQIYSTRPTKARARLYQGEALNGLEGIKELDLKGGQNEVVFKSVVRYAGPVTYALDLDQIG
;
A
#
# COMPACT_ATOMS: atom_id res chain seq x y z
N MET A 1 -40.58 97.33 34.23
CA MET A 1 -39.83 97.71 33.02
C MET A 1 -38.63 98.55 33.46
N SER A 2 -37.52 97.94 33.88
CA SER A 2 -36.47 97.28 33.09
C SER A 2 -35.52 98.29 32.45
N GLU A 3 -34.49 98.70 33.21
CA GLU A 3 -33.20 99.14 32.68
C GLU A 3 -32.05 98.81 33.65
N ARG A 4 -31.10 98.04 33.10
CA ARG A 4 -29.62 98.11 33.15
C ARG A 4 -28.79 97.85 34.42
N GLU A 5 -27.57 97.41 34.09
CA GLU A 5 -26.32 97.26 34.88
C GLU A 5 -26.18 95.91 35.62
N THR A 6 -25.13 95.08 35.44
CA THR A 6 -23.77 95.24 34.90
C THR A 6 -23.25 93.86 34.45
N SER A 7 -22.42 93.79 33.42
CA SER A 7 -21.49 92.65 33.27
C SER A 7 -20.21 93.09 32.56
N LYS A 8 -19.10 92.87 33.26
CA LYS A 8 -17.72 93.27 32.95
C LYS A 8 -17.27 92.79 31.57
N ARG A 9 -16.72 93.70 30.78
CA ARG A 9 -15.78 93.39 29.69
C ARG A 9 -14.49 92.81 30.28
N ALA A 10 -14.12 91.60 29.88
CA ALA A 10 -12.76 91.08 30.02
C ALA A 10 -12.15 90.93 28.61
N ALA A 11 -10.94 91.44 28.44
CA ALA A 11 -10.17 91.44 27.19
C ALA A 11 -9.71 90.02 26.79
N PRO A 12 -9.45 89.75 25.49
CA PRO A 12 -8.99 88.45 25.03
C PRO A 12 -7.53 88.20 25.42
N ALA A 13 -7.26 87.05 26.03
CA ALA A 13 -5.90 86.58 26.32
C ALA A 13 -5.19 86.19 25.01
N ALA A 14 -4.02 86.79 24.80
CA ALA A 14 -3.15 86.56 23.66
C ALA A 14 -2.77 85.08 23.49
N THR A 15 -3.03 84.54 22.30
CA THR A 15 -2.56 83.25 21.83
C THR A 15 -1.05 83.29 21.59
N GLY A 16 -0.28 83.07 22.66
CA GLY A 16 1.16 82.85 22.59
C GLY A 16 1.49 81.59 21.81
N ASN A 17 1.79 81.74 20.52
CA ASN A 17 2.23 80.67 19.64
C ASN A 17 3.65 80.24 20.02
N ASN A 18 3.77 79.33 20.99
CA ASN A 18 5.06 78.89 21.53
C ASN A 18 5.78 77.95 20.52
N PRO A 19 6.87 78.39 19.86
CA PRO A 19 7.49 77.67 18.75
C PRO A 19 8.03 76.29 19.14
N GLY A 20 8.43 76.10 20.41
CA GLY A 20 8.91 74.81 20.91
C GLY A 20 7.83 73.72 20.97
N ARG A 21 6.56 74.08 21.14
CA ARG A 21 5.44 73.12 21.18
C ARG A 21 5.07 72.64 19.77
N VAL A 22 5.17 73.52 18.78
CA VAL A 22 4.95 73.19 17.36
C VAL A 22 6.09 72.30 16.84
N TRP A 23 7.33 72.58 17.25
CA TRP A 23 8.50 71.80 16.86
C TRP A 23 8.48 70.37 17.42
N ARG A 24 8.12 70.18 18.70
CA ARG A 24 7.92 68.84 19.29
C ARG A 24 6.79 68.04 18.63
N LYS A 25 5.69 68.70 18.25
CA LYS A 25 4.60 68.06 17.49
C LYS A 25 5.03 67.62 16.09
N ARG A 26 5.83 68.44 15.40
CA ARG A 26 6.40 68.09 14.08
C ARG A 26 7.38 66.93 14.19
N LEU A 27 8.25 66.91 15.19
CA LEU A 27 9.18 65.79 15.44
C LEU A 27 8.44 64.48 15.77
N ALA A 28 7.40 64.54 16.59
CA ALA A 28 6.58 63.36 16.90
C ALA A 28 5.83 62.83 15.65
N ALA A 29 5.29 63.73 14.82
CA ALA A 29 4.66 63.34 13.55
C ALA A 29 5.69 62.74 12.57
N LEU A 30 6.90 63.29 12.50
CA LEU A 30 7.98 62.78 11.67
C LEU A 30 8.43 61.39 12.13
N GLY A 31 8.59 61.18 13.43
CA GLY A 31 8.88 59.87 14.02
C GLY A 31 7.79 58.85 13.74
N TRP A 32 6.51 59.26 13.77
CA TRP A 32 5.39 58.40 13.40
C TRP A 32 5.47 58.01 11.92
N VAL A 33 5.65 58.96 11.00
CA VAL A 33 5.77 58.66 9.57
C VAL A 33 6.94 57.70 9.28
N VAL A 34 8.06 57.86 9.98
CA VAL A 34 9.23 56.98 9.86
C VAL A 34 8.91 55.55 10.35
N THR A 35 8.23 55.38 11.48
CA THR A 35 7.85 54.03 11.96
C THR A 35 6.85 53.35 11.03
N CYS A 36 5.92 54.12 10.47
CA CYS A 36 4.97 53.66 9.45
C CYS A 36 5.68 53.15 8.19
N ALA A 37 6.63 53.94 7.69
CA ALA A 37 7.43 53.60 6.51
C ALA A 37 8.34 52.39 6.77
N ALA A 38 8.94 52.31 7.96
CA ALA A 38 9.74 51.15 8.36
C ALA A 38 8.90 49.86 8.42
N LEU A 39 7.70 49.91 9.00
CA LEU A 39 6.80 48.76 9.09
C LEU A 39 6.30 48.32 7.72
N ALA A 40 5.98 49.26 6.83
CA ALA A 40 5.66 48.98 5.43
C ALA A 40 6.84 48.33 4.68
N GLY A 41 8.05 48.86 4.88
CA GLY A 41 9.27 48.31 4.30
C GLY A 41 9.58 46.88 4.76
N ILE A 42 9.43 46.60 6.06
CA ILE A 42 9.62 45.26 6.63
C ILE A 42 8.58 44.27 6.08
N LEU A 43 7.31 44.66 6.05
CA LEU A 43 6.24 43.81 5.50
C LEU A 43 6.44 43.56 4.00
N PHE A 44 6.85 44.57 3.24
CA PHE A 44 7.15 44.41 1.81
C PHE A 44 8.36 43.52 1.58
N TRP A 45 9.43 43.67 2.36
CA TRP A 45 10.59 42.81 2.30
C TRP A 45 10.24 41.36 2.63
N ALA A 46 9.47 41.12 3.68
CA ALA A 46 9.01 39.78 4.06
C ALA A 46 8.10 39.17 2.98
N TYR A 47 7.14 39.93 2.47
CA TYR A 47 6.27 39.48 1.38
C TYR A 47 7.07 39.13 0.13
N ARG A 48 8.05 39.95 -0.25
CA ARG A 48 8.91 39.67 -1.40
C ARG A 48 9.73 38.40 -1.19
N ARG A 49 10.43 38.31 -0.04
CA ARG A 49 11.37 37.22 0.27
C ARG A 49 10.71 35.85 0.43
N TYR A 50 9.50 35.82 0.99
CA TYR A 50 8.82 34.57 1.35
C TYR A 50 7.65 34.20 0.43
N VAL A 51 7.13 35.14 -0.38
CA VAL A 51 5.95 34.89 -1.23
C VAL A 51 6.20 35.15 -2.71
N LEU A 52 6.90 36.22 -3.09
CA LEU A 52 7.09 36.56 -4.52
C LEU A 52 8.29 35.86 -5.15
N ASP A 53 9.40 35.74 -4.40
CA ASP A 53 10.64 35.17 -4.91
C ASP A 53 10.69 33.63 -4.80
N VAL A 54 9.65 33.01 -4.24
CA VAL A 54 9.53 31.55 -4.15
C VAL A 54 8.98 31.02 -5.48
N PRO A 55 9.69 30.11 -6.17
CA PRO A 55 9.28 29.62 -7.49
C PRO A 55 8.01 28.76 -7.43
N ASP A 56 7.70 28.17 -6.27
CA ASP A 56 6.54 27.31 -6.10
C ASP A 56 5.26 28.13 -5.82
N PRO A 57 4.15 27.82 -6.50
CA PRO A 57 2.87 28.49 -6.29
C PRO A 57 2.22 28.13 -4.94
N THR A 58 2.78 27.17 -4.19
CA THR A 58 2.21 26.65 -2.94
C THR A 58 3.21 26.67 -1.80
N LEU A 59 2.83 27.28 -0.68
CA LEU A 59 3.62 27.26 0.55
C LEU A 59 3.19 26.06 1.40
N THR A 60 4.09 25.09 1.55
CA THR A 60 3.83 23.87 2.32
C THR A 60 4.47 23.95 3.70
N TYR A 61 3.70 23.68 4.74
CA TYR A 61 4.17 23.58 6.12
C TYR A 61 3.74 22.26 6.74
N PHE A 62 4.66 21.55 7.38
CA PHE A 62 4.39 20.29 8.06
C PHE A 62 4.27 20.52 9.57
N ARG A 63 3.16 20.07 10.16
CA ARG A 63 2.98 20.01 11.62
C ARG A 63 2.58 18.60 12.00
N GLY A 64 3.53 17.82 12.53
CA GLY A 64 3.34 16.37 12.73
C GLY A 64 3.10 15.67 11.39
N GLU A 65 2.05 14.85 11.30
CA GLU A 65 1.63 14.14 10.06
C GLU A 65 0.71 14.97 9.16
N THR A 66 0.31 16.16 9.60
CA THR A 66 -0.60 17.02 8.83
C THR A 66 0.16 18.00 7.95
N LYS A 67 -0.09 17.91 6.64
CA LYS A 67 0.39 18.86 5.62
C LYS A 67 -0.58 20.04 5.52
N TYR A 68 -0.08 21.25 5.75
CA TYR A 68 -0.79 22.49 5.51
C TYR A 68 -0.29 23.11 4.22
N GLU A 69 -1.20 23.45 3.31
CA GLU A 69 -0.86 24.05 2.02
C GLU A 69 -1.57 25.40 1.88
N LEU A 70 -0.80 26.45 1.60
CA LEU A 70 -1.35 27.72 1.12
C LEU A 70 -1.37 27.65 -0.39
N LEU A 71 -2.57 27.51 -0.97
CA LEU A 71 -2.76 27.36 -2.41
C LEU A 71 -2.52 28.65 -3.20
N ASN A 72 -2.69 29.81 -2.55
CA ASN A 72 -2.49 31.13 -3.16
C ASN A 72 -1.73 32.07 -2.22
N PRO A 73 -0.42 31.84 -1.99
CA PRO A 73 0.35 32.60 -1.02
C PRO A 73 0.48 34.09 -1.43
N LYS A 74 0.39 34.41 -2.73
CA LYS A 74 0.38 35.79 -3.26
C LYS A 74 -0.71 36.68 -2.66
N LEU A 75 -1.83 36.10 -2.20
CA LEU A 75 -2.91 36.87 -1.59
C LEU A 75 -2.59 37.33 -0.16
N LEU A 76 -1.50 36.84 0.46
CA LEU A 76 -0.94 37.44 1.68
C LEU A 76 -0.50 38.89 1.48
N GLY A 77 -0.34 39.36 0.24
CA GLY A 77 -0.05 40.76 -0.08
C GLY A 77 -1.08 41.76 0.47
N VAL A 78 -2.30 41.31 0.81
CA VAL A 78 -3.33 42.13 1.48
C VAL A 78 -2.83 42.65 2.85
N ILE A 79 -1.89 41.97 3.50
CA ILE A 79 -1.26 42.42 4.75
C ILE A 79 -0.46 43.72 4.56
N LEU A 80 -0.03 44.06 3.34
CA LEU A 80 0.65 45.32 3.05
C LEU A 80 -0.22 46.57 3.25
N VAL A 81 -1.53 46.41 3.46
CA VAL A 81 -2.46 47.50 3.82
C VAL A 81 -2.41 47.82 5.32
N VAL A 82 -1.87 46.93 6.17
CA VAL A 82 -1.77 47.13 7.63
C VAL A 82 -1.05 48.44 8.04
N PRO A 83 0.12 48.81 7.47
CA PRO A 83 0.80 50.08 7.81
C PRO A 83 -0.09 51.31 7.62
N TRP A 84 -0.98 51.30 6.62
CA TRP A 84 -1.91 52.40 6.37
C TRP A 84 -2.86 52.61 7.55
N PHE A 85 -3.40 51.53 8.14
CA PHE A 85 -4.28 51.63 9.31
C PHE A 85 -3.55 52.20 10.54
N VAL A 86 -2.27 51.84 10.73
CA VAL A 86 -1.48 52.37 11.84
C VAL A 86 -1.13 53.85 11.60
N GLY A 87 -0.86 54.25 10.36
CA GLY A 87 -0.59 55.65 9.99
C GLY A 87 -1.79 56.57 10.14
N VAL A 88 -2.99 56.10 9.78
CA VAL A 88 -4.26 56.85 9.94
C VAL A 88 -4.60 57.08 11.41
N LEU A 89 -4.09 56.24 12.33
CA LEU A 89 -4.29 56.40 13.77
C LEU A 89 -3.76 57.74 14.31
N SER A 90 -2.68 58.27 13.70
CA SER A 90 -2.07 59.55 14.08
C SER A 90 -2.89 60.78 13.68
N LYS A 91 -3.82 60.63 12.71
CA LYS A 91 -4.66 61.70 12.16
C LYS A 91 -6.15 61.54 12.46
N SER A 92 -6.54 60.50 13.20
CA SER A 92 -7.94 60.26 13.51
C SER A 92 -8.48 61.36 14.44
N LEU A 93 -9.46 62.13 13.94
CA LEU A 93 -10.21 63.18 14.63
C LEU A 93 -11.15 62.65 15.73
N ALA A 94 -11.13 61.35 16.00
CA ALA A 94 -12.04 60.72 16.94
C ALA A 94 -11.50 60.89 18.37
N ASP A 95 -12.22 61.64 19.21
CA ASP A 95 -11.90 61.95 20.61
C ASP A 95 -12.05 60.72 21.55
N LEU A 96 -11.62 59.54 21.10
CA LEU A 96 -11.70 58.30 21.86
C LEU A 96 -10.52 58.13 22.83
N PRO A 97 -10.75 57.62 24.05
CA PRO A 97 -9.71 57.19 24.98
C PRO A 97 -8.67 56.27 24.32
N TRP A 98 -7.40 56.42 24.73
CA TRP A 98 -6.26 55.67 24.18
C TRP A 98 -6.46 54.14 24.10
N PRO A 99 -7.06 53.46 25.11
CA PRO A 99 -7.31 52.02 25.02
C PRO A 99 -8.27 51.63 23.89
N GLN A 100 -9.29 52.45 23.63
CA GLN A 100 -10.27 52.18 22.56
C GLN A 100 -9.64 52.36 21.18
N ARG A 101 -8.72 53.32 21.03
CA ARG A 101 -7.95 53.52 19.79
C ARG A 101 -7.05 52.32 19.49
N VAL A 102 -6.36 51.79 20.50
CA VAL A 102 -5.51 50.59 20.36
C VAL A 102 -6.36 49.38 20.00
N LEU A 103 -7.49 49.17 20.68
CA LEU A 103 -8.39 48.05 20.42
C LEU A 103 -8.97 48.08 19.00
N SER A 104 -9.36 49.26 18.50
CA SER A 104 -9.87 49.42 17.13
C SER A 104 -8.83 49.03 16.08
N VAL A 105 -7.56 49.39 16.30
CA VAL A 105 -6.47 49.01 15.39
C VAL A 105 -6.18 47.53 15.44
N LEU A 106 -6.12 46.94 16.64
CA LEU A 106 -5.94 45.49 16.78
C LEU A 106 -7.05 44.73 16.06
N LEU A 107 -8.31 45.14 16.22
CA LEU A 107 -9.44 44.55 15.50
C LEU A 107 -9.35 44.71 13.98
N ARG A 108 -8.90 45.87 13.48
CA ARG A 108 -8.70 46.08 12.02
C ARG A 108 -7.55 45.25 11.47
N ILE A 109 -6.45 45.12 12.21
CA ILE A 109 -5.33 44.24 11.84
C ILE A 109 -5.80 42.79 11.83
N ALA A 110 -6.53 42.36 12.86
CA ALA A 110 -7.10 41.02 12.94
C ALA A 110 -8.08 40.75 11.79
N PHE A 111 -8.90 41.74 11.41
CA PHE A 111 -9.82 41.64 10.28
C PHE A 111 -9.08 41.49 8.95
N VAL A 112 -8.07 42.34 8.69
CA VAL A 112 -7.23 42.25 7.49
C VAL A 112 -6.47 40.92 7.44
N ALA A 113 -5.96 40.45 8.58
CA ALA A 113 -5.32 39.15 8.68
C ALA A 113 -6.31 38.01 8.39
N ALA A 114 -7.53 38.05 8.93
CA ALA A 114 -8.56 37.06 8.66
C ALA A 114 -8.95 37.01 7.17
N ILE A 115 -9.08 38.18 6.52
CA ILE A 115 -9.29 38.26 5.07
C ILE A 115 -8.10 37.66 4.30
N ALA A 116 -6.87 38.02 4.67
CA ALA A 116 -5.67 37.51 4.01
C ALA A 116 -5.58 35.97 4.12
N PHE A 117 -5.84 35.41 5.30
CA PHE A 117 -5.87 33.96 5.51
C PHE A 117 -7.04 33.28 4.77
N GLY A 118 -8.22 33.90 4.74
CA GLY A 118 -9.38 33.39 4.01
C GLY A 118 -9.13 33.35 2.49
N LEU A 119 -8.59 34.44 1.93
CA LEU A 119 -8.23 34.54 0.52
C LEU A 119 -7.07 33.61 0.14
N SER A 120 -6.12 33.41 1.04
CA SER A 120 -4.99 32.49 0.85
C SER A 120 -5.41 31.01 0.78
N ARG A 121 -6.70 30.70 1.01
CA ARG A 121 -7.27 29.34 1.01
C ARG A 121 -6.38 28.36 1.77
N LEU A 122 -6.32 28.50 3.10
CA LEU A 122 -5.63 27.55 3.95
C LEU A 122 -6.29 26.17 3.79
N ALA A 123 -5.67 25.30 3.00
CA ALA A 123 -6.14 23.96 2.75
C ALA A 123 -5.44 23.02 3.72
N ARG A 124 -6.24 22.24 4.45
CA ARG A 124 -5.76 21.08 5.19
C ARG A 124 -5.95 19.88 4.29
N THR A 125 -4.90 19.46 3.61
CA THR A 125 -4.95 18.26 2.77
C THR A 125 -4.45 17.09 3.63
N ALA A 126 -5.39 16.33 4.20
CA ALA A 126 -5.08 14.98 4.67
C ALA A 126 -5.18 14.05 3.47
N THR A 127 -4.07 13.79 2.79
CA THR A 127 -3.98 12.73 1.79
C THR A 127 -4.02 11.39 2.51
N THR A 128 -5.21 10.96 2.93
CA THR A 128 -5.43 9.57 3.33
C THR A 128 -5.60 8.76 2.06
N GLU A 129 -4.50 8.24 1.52
CA GLU A 129 -4.55 7.27 0.43
C GLU A 129 -5.08 5.95 0.97
N LYS A 130 -6.39 5.73 0.80
CA LYS A 130 -7.03 4.44 1.04
C LYS A 130 -6.39 3.40 0.12
N THR A 131 -5.75 2.39 0.70
CA THR A 131 -5.07 1.33 -0.07
C THR A 131 -5.80 0.00 0.13
N CYS A 132 -6.03 -0.71 -0.96
CA CYS A 132 -6.52 -2.07 -0.94
C CYS A 132 -5.44 -2.95 -1.57
N THR A 133 -4.84 -3.81 -0.75
CA THR A 133 -3.78 -4.74 -1.16
C THR A 133 -4.33 -6.15 -1.17
N VAL A 134 -4.34 -6.78 -2.34
CA VAL A 134 -4.71 -8.20 -2.50
C VAL A 134 -3.42 -9.01 -2.58
N TYR A 135 -3.20 -9.89 -1.61
CA TYR A 135 -2.15 -10.90 -1.65
C TYR A 135 -2.65 -12.10 -2.44
N ILE A 136 -1.87 -12.55 -3.41
CA ILE A 136 -2.19 -13.67 -4.29
C ILE A 136 -1.10 -14.71 -4.05
N VAL A 137 -1.45 -15.83 -3.41
CA VAL A 137 -0.49 -16.83 -2.92
C VAL A 137 -0.67 -18.15 -3.66
N ASP A 138 0.43 -18.66 -4.22
CA ASP A 138 0.48 -19.96 -4.87
C ASP A 138 0.45 -21.07 -3.83
N VAL A 139 -0.50 -21.98 -3.96
CA VAL A 139 -0.67 -23.13 -3.07
C VAL A 139 -0.75 -24.43 -3.87
N SER A 140 -0.13 -24.45 -5.04
CA SER A 140 0.04 -25.65 -5.87
C SER A 140 1.01 -26.65 -5.22
N ASN A 141 1.02 -27.89 -5.73
CA ASN A 141 1.80 -29.00 -5.17
C ASN A 141 3.32 -28.81 -5.29
N SER A 142 3.79 -27.94 -6.20
CA SER A 142 5.22 -27.61 -6.32
C SER A 142 5.73 -26.73 -5.17
N VAL A 143 4.83 -26.06 -4.44
CA VAL A 143 5.20 -25.13 -3.35
C VAL A 143 5.43 -25.92 -2.05
N PRO A 144 6.61 -25.83 -1.41
CA PRO A 144 6.87 -26.56 -0.17
C PRO A 144 6.09 -25.96 1.03
N ASP A 145 5.81 -26.78 2.05
CA ASP A 145 5.03 -26.36 3.23
C ASP A 145 5.69 -25.19 3.98
N GLU A 146 7.03 -25.15 4.02
CA GLU A 146 7.76 -24.04 4.64
C GLU A 146 7.55 -22.72 3.89
N ALA A 147 7.40 -22.77 2.57
CA ALA A 147 7.12 -21.58 1.76
C ALA A 147 5.68 -21.07 1.99
N LEU A 148 4.73 -21.96 2.27
CA LEU A 148 3.37 -21.59 2.67
C LEU A 148 3.36 -20.90 4.03
N ALA A 149 4.15 -21.42 4.99
CA ALA A 149 4.31 -20.79 6.30
C ALA A 149 4.96 -19.39 6.19
N ASP A 150 5.99 -19.25 5.35
CA ASP A 150 6.62 -17.95 5.07
C ASP A 150 5.60 -16.97 4.45
N ALA A 151 4.77 -17.43 3.50
CA ALA A 151 3.71 -16.61 2.89
C ALA A 151 2.64 -16.19 3.91
N GLN A 152 2.23 -17.09 4.79
CA GLN A 152 1.29 -16.79 5.88
C GLN A 152 1.84 -15.71 6.82
N ALA A 153 3.13 -15.79 7.17
CA ALA A 153 3.79 -14.78 7.99
C ALA A 153 3.83 -13.41 7.31
N ILE A 154 4.10 -13.35 6.00
CA ILE A 154 4.08 -12.11 5.21
C ILE A 154 2.68 -11.47 5.24
N VAL A 155 1.62 -12.26 5.02
CA VAL A 155 0.24 -11.74 5.04
C VAL A 155 -0.16 -11.29 6.44
N ALA A 156 0.20 -12.04 7.48
CA ALA A 156 -0.06 -11.67 8.87
C ALA A 156 0.64 -10.36 9.26
N GLN A 157 1.89 -10.18 8.84
CA GLN A 157 2.62 -8.92 9.04
C GLN A 157 1.96 -7.76 8.29
N ALA A 158 1.52 -7.99 7.05
CA ALA A 158 0.83 -6.98 6.25
C ALA A 158 -0.48 -6.51 6.90
N VAL A 159 -1.23 -7.40 7.53
CA VAL A 159 -2.44 -7.04 8.30
C VAL A 159 -2.08 -6.19 9.52
N LYS A 160 -0.99 -6.52 10.22
CA LYS A 160 -0.53 -5.79 11.40
C LYS A 160 -0.03 -4.37 11.07
N GLU A 161 0.63 -4.21 9.93
CA GLU A 161 1.25 -2.94 9.50
C GLU A 161 0.35 -2.11 8.59
N LYS A 162 -0.89 -2.54 8.33
CA LYS A 162 -1.80 -1.84 7.42
C LYS A 162 -2.16 -0.45 7.95
N PRO A 163 -2.40 0.54 7.06
CA PRO A 163 -2.98 1.83 7.46
C PRO A 163 -4.36 1.65 8.12
N PRO A 164 -4.83 2.60 8.95
CA PRO A 164 -6.14 2.52 9.61
C PRO A 164 -7.29 2.25 8.64
N GLU A 165 -7.30 2.91 7.48
CA GLU A 165 -8.30 2.74 6.43
C GLU A 165 -7.87 1.74 5.33
N GLY A 166 -6.75 1.05 5.53
CA GLY A 166 -6.22 0.06 4.59
C GLY A 166 -6.96 -1.27 4.65
N ILE A 167 -7.11 -1.90 3.48
CA ILE A 167 -7.76 -3.21 3.32
C ILE A 167 -6.73 -4.21 2.80
N VAL A 168 -6.68 -5.38 3.42
CA VAL A 168 -5.89 -6.53 3.01
C VAL A 168 -6.85 -7.69 2.66
N LYS A 169 -6.67 -8.28 1.49
CA LYS A 169 -7.42 -9.47 1.05
C LYS A 169 -6.42 -10.56 0.64
N LEU A 170 -6.82 -11.82 0.77
CA LEU A 170 -6.01 -12.96 0.37
C LEU A 170 -6.75 -13.80 -0.68
N VAL A 171 -6.08 -14.02 -1.81
CA VAL A 171 -6.46 -15.00 -2.81
C VAL A 171 -5.42 -16.11 -2.77
N THR A 172 -5.86 -17.35 -2.61
CA THR A 172 -4.99 -18.52 -2.81
C THR A 172 -5.31 -19.11 -4.17
N PHE A 173 -4.29 -19.59 -4.88
CA PHE A 173 -4.51 -20.17 -6.20
C PHE A 173 -3.63 -21.39 -6.43
N ALA A 174 -4.17 -22.32 -7.20
CA ALA A 174 -3.47 -23.41 -7.85
C ALA A 174 -4.13 -23.55 -9.23
N LYS A 175 -4.84 -24.65 -9.51
CA LYS A 175 -5.65 -24.80 -10.73
C LYS A 175 -6.80 -23.80 -10.81
N ARG A 176 -7.42 -23.49 -9.66
CA ARG A 176 -8.49 -22.48 -9.55
C ARG A 176 -8.25 -21.54 -8.37
N PRO A 177 -8.47 -20.22 -8.54
CA PRO A 177 -8.29 -19.26 -7.46
C PRO A 177 -9.47 -19.27 -6.48
N ARG A 178 -9.20 -19.00 -5.20
CA ARG A 178 -10.18 -18.93 -4.12
C ARG A 178 -9.91 -17.72 -3.23
N LEU A 179 -10.96 -17.00 -2.86
CA LEU A 179 -10.88 -15.95 -1.85
C LEU A 179 -10.81 -16.61 -0.47
N VAL A 180 -9.86 -16.16 0.36
CA VAL A 180 -9.73 -16.58 1.75
C VAL A 180 -9.97 -15.36 2.64
N ASP A 181 -10.82 -15.53 3.64
CA ASP A 181 -11.07 -14.47 4.60
C ASP A 181 -9.85 -14.25 5.48
N VAL A 182 -9.42 -13.00 5.56
CA VAL A 182 -8.27 -12.58 6.36
C VAL A 182 -8.80 -11.88 7.61
N PRO A 183 -8.62 -12.46 8.81
CA PRO A 183 -8.93 -11.81 10.08
C PRO A 183 -8.24 -10.44 10.14
N GLY A 184 -9.01 -9.36 10.34
CA GLY A 184 -8.47 -8.01 10.39
C GLY A 184 -8.00 -7.44 9.07
N GLY A 185 -8.25 -8.12 7.94
CA GLY A 185 -7.99 -7.58 6.61
C GLY A 185 -9.00 -6.50 6.19
N GLY A 186 -10.17 -6.44 6.82
CA GLY A 186 -11.20 -5.43 6.55
C GLY A 186 -10.95 -4.07 7.22
N ALA A 187 -11.87 -3.14 6.97
CA ALA A 187 -12.01 -1.93 7.78
C ALA A 187 -12.68 -2.21 9.14
N GLU A 188 -13.28 -3.40 9.28
CA GLU A 188 -13.97 -3.83 10.49
C GLU A 188 -12.97 -4.32 11.56
N PRO A 189 -13.22 -4.04 12.85
CA PRO A 189 -12.40 -4.56 13.94
C PRO A 189 -12.37 -6.08 13.96
N VAL A 190 -11.24 -6.66 14.35
CA VAL A 190 -11.12 -8.11 14.60
C VAL A 190 -11.93 -8.46 15.84
N ALA A 191 -12.87 -9.39 15.72
CA ALA A 191 -13.57 -9.94 16.88
C ALA A 191 -12.59 -10.79 17.71
N GLU A 192 -12.63 -10.66 19.04
CA GLU A 192 -11.85 -11.54 19.93
C GLU A 192 -12.24 -13.01 19.69
N GLY A 193 -11.24 -13.88 19.52
CA GLY A 193 -11.43 -15.30 19.22
C GLY A 193 -11.51 -15.67 17.72
N THR A 194 -11.22 -14.73 16.81
CA THR A 194 -11.12 -15.06 15.37
C THR A 194 -9.94 -16.02 15.15
N PRO A 195 -10.13 -17.15 14.46
CA PRO A 195 -9.06 -18.12 14.20
C PRO A 195 -7.90 -17.47 13.44
N GLU A 196 -6.67 -17.93 13.70
CA GLU A 196 -5.50 -17.48 12.97
C GLU A 196 -5.65 -17.77 11.47
N LEU A 197 -5.11 -16.88 10.63
CA LEU A 197 -5.08 -17.07 9.19
C LEU A 197 -4.31 -18.35 8.87
N VAL A 198 -4.96 -19.36 8.29
CA VAL A 198 -4.29 -20.59 7.82
C VAL A 198 -4.36 -20.64 6.30
N ILE A 199 -3.21 -20.74 5.65
CA ILE A 199 -3.11 -20.94 4.20
C ILE A 199 -3.02 -22.44 3.94
N ALA A 200 -4.11 -23.03 3.45
CA ALA A 200 -4.17 -24.46 3.14
C ALA A 200 -3.93 -24.73 1.65
N ARG A 201 -3.33 -25.89 1.36
CA ARG A 201 -3.08 -26.36 0.00
C ARG A 201 -4.38 -26.72 -0.71
N HIS A 202 -4.48 -26.42 -2.00
CA HIS A 202 -5.66 -26.80 -2.77
C HIS A 202 -5.65 -28.31 -3.04
N GLY A 203 -6.75 -28.97 -2.68
CA GLY A 203 -6.91 -30.41 -2.87
C GLY A 203 -6.29 -31.30 -1.79
N ASP A 204 -5.82 -30.71 -0.67
CA ASP A 204 -5.44 -31.47 0.52
C ASP A 204 -6.64 -32.30 1.02
N PRO A 205 -6.51 -33.63 1.13
CA PRO A 205 -7.55 -34.51 1.68
C PRO A 205 -8.01 -34.08 3.07
N LYS A 206 -7.14 -33.47 3.88
CA LYS A 206 -7.49 -32.97 5.22
C LYS A 206 -8.49 -31.82 5.19
N ALA A 207 -8.50 -31.04 4.12
CA ALA A 207 -9.39 -29.89 3.95
C ALA A 207 -10.67 -30.21 3.18
N SER A 208 -10.61 -31.13 2.19
CA SER A 208 -11.71 -31.40 1.26
C SER A 208 -12.36 -32.79 1.39
N GLY A 209 -11.82 -33.69 2.23
CA GLY A 209 -12.33 -35.05 2.42
C GLY A 209 -12.04 -36.03 1.27
N ASN A 210 -11.73 -35.54 0.06
CA ASN A 210 -11.32 -36.32 -1.10
C ASN A 210 -10.05 -35.72 -1.74
N PRO A 211 -9.08 -36.54 -2.17
CA PRO A 211 -7.97 -36.07 -3.01
C PRO A 211 -8.55 -35.44 -4.28
N SER A 212 -8.12 -34.22 -4.59
CA SER A 212 -8.53 -33.55 -5.83
C SER A 212 -7.31 -33.02 -6.57
N ASP A 213 -7.40 -33.02 -7.90
CA ASP A 213 -6.35 -32.52 -8.81
C ASP A 213 -6.26 -30.97 -8.83
N GLU A 214 -6.85 -30.30 -7.84
CA GLU A 214 -6.88 -28.83 -7.77
C GLU A 214 -5.49 -28.24 -7.48
N GLY A 215 -4.63 -28.98 -6.77
CA GLY A 215 -3.26 -28.56 -6.44
C GLY A 215 -2.23 -28.79 -7.55
N ALA A 216 -2.57 -29.54 -8.61
CA ALA A 216 -1.60 -29.95 -9.62
C ALA A 216 -1.30 -28.87 -10.68
N GLY A 217 -2.12 -27.83 -10.77
CA GLY A 217 -1.95 -26.72 -11.71
C GLY A 217 -1.63 -25.39 -11.01
N SER A 218 -1.13 -24.43 -11.78
CA SER A 218 -0.90 -23.04 -11.38
C SER A 218 -1.44 -22.09 -12.45
N ASN A 219 -2.55 -21.40 -12.13
CA ASN A 219 -3.21 -20.43 -13.02
C ASN A 219 -3.20 -19.01 -12.43
N LEU A 220 -2.07 -18.34 -12.64
CA LEU A 220 -1.83 -16.95 -12.23
C LEU A 220 -2.80 -15.96 -12.87
N GLN A 221 -3.15 -16.18 -14.14
CA GLN A 221 -4.08 -15.31 -14.88
C GLN A 221 -5.45 -15.28 -14.18
N ALA A 222 -6.02 -16.45 -13.89
CA ALA A 222 -7.31 -16.54 -13.20
C ALA A 222 -7.26 -15.90 -11.80
N ALA A 223 -6.15 -16.05 -11.08
CA ALA A 223 -5.97 -15.45 -9.76
C ALA A 223 -5.98 -13.91 -9.81
N LEU A 224 -5.31 -13.31 -10.80
CA LEU A 224 -5.38 -11.86 -11.05
C LEU A 224 -6.79 -11.41 -11.43
N GLN A 225 -7.47 -12.16 -12.30
CA GLN A 225 -8.84 -11.86 -12.69
C GLN A 225 -9.81 -11.88 -11.50
N LEU A 226 -9.67 -12.85 -10.58
CA LEU A 226 -10.44 -12.87 -9.34
C LEU A 226 -10.15 -11.63 -8.48
N ALA A 227 -8.88 -11.23 -8.37
CA ALA A 227 -8.48 -10.07 -7.58
C ALA A 227 -9.14 -8.77 -8.06
N TYR A 228 -9.46 -8.63 -9.35
CA TYR A 228 -10.08 -7.43 -9.91
C TYR A 228 -11.44 -7.12 -9.25
N GLY A 229 -12.20 -8.16 -8.89
CA GLY A 229 -13.50 -8.02 -8.24
C GLY A 229 -13.42 -7.69 -6.74
N LEU A 230 -12.23 -7.73 -6.13
CA LEU A 230 -12.06 -7.54 -4.69
C LEU A 230 -11.78 -6.10 -4.28
N TYR A 231 -11.39 -5.24 -5.25
CA TYR A 231 -11.03 -3.86 -4.96
C TYR A 231 -12.27 -2.98 -4.80
N PRO A 232 -12.45 -2.31 -3.64
CA PRO A 232 -13.53 -1.34 -3.48
C PRO A 232 -13.31 -0.10 -4.34
N SER A 233 -14.40 0.60 -4.68
CA SER A 233 -14.34 1.90 -5.33
C SER A 233 -13.59 2.92 -4.45
N SER A 234 -12.78 3.78 -5.06
CA SER A 234 -12.02 4.85 -4.38
C SER A 234 -10.79 4.40 -3.56
N TYR A 235 -10.33 3.15 -3.72
CA TYR A 235 -9.08 2.66 -3.14
C TYR A 235 -7.98 2.56 -4.20
N LEU A 236 -6.74 2.87 -3.79
CA LEU A 236 -5.55 2.55 -4.58
C LEU A 236 -5.35 1.03 -4.58
N LYS A 237 -5.36 0.46 -5.79
CA LYS A 237 -5.35 -0.99 -6.00
C LYS A 237 -3.91 -1.51 -6.07
N ARG A 238 -3.57 -2.46 -5.20
CA ARG A 238 -2.27 -3.12 -5.18
C ARG A 238 -2.47 -4.63 -5.16
N ALA A 239 -1.74 -5.34 -6.01
CA ALA A 239 -1.68 -6.80 -5.99
C ALA A 239 -0.26 -7.23 -5.62
N VAL A 240 -0.11 -8.16 -4.69
CA VAL A 240 1.17 -8.77 -4.33
C VAL A 240 1.09 -10.25 -4.66
N LEU A 241 1.85 -10.67 -5.67
CA LEU A 241 1.93 -12.07 -6.08
C LEU A 241 3.06 -12.78 -5.35
N ILE A 242 2.76 -13.88 -4.68
CA ILE A 242 3.72 -14.78 -4.03
C ILE A 242 3.64 -16.13 -4.74
N SER A 243 4.67 -16.46 -5.51
CA SER A 243 4.72 -17.68 -6.34
C SER A 243 6.17 -18.00 -6.72
N ASP A 244 6.41 -19.24 -7.16
CA ASP A 244 7.65 -19.66 -7.81
C ASP A 244 7.73 -19.20 -9.28
N GLY A 245 6.63 -18.69 -9.83
CA GLY A 245 6.50 -18.19 -11.20
C GLY A 245 6.24 -19.27 -12.25
N ALA A 246 6.05 -20.54 -11.85
CA ALA A 246 5.84 -21.65 -12.75
C ALA A 246 4.36 -21.79 -13.14
N GLN A 247 3.90 -20.94 -14.06
CA GLN A 247 2.54 -21.01 -14.59
C GLN A 247 2.34 -22.26 -15.46
N THR A 248 1.24 -22.99 -15.24
CA THR A 248 0.86 -24.15 -16.07
C THR A 248 -0.30 -23.83 -17.02
N ASP A 249 -1.17 -22.88 -16.65
CA ASP A 249 -2.35 -22.49 -17.43
C ASP A 249 -2.53 -20.97 -17.47
N GLY A 250 -2.89 -20.44 -18.64
CA GLY A 250 -3.10 -19.01 -18.89
C GLY A 250 -1.82 -18.24 -19.24
N ASP A 251 -1.92 -16.90 -19.25
CA ASP A 251 -0.84 -15.97 -19.59
C ASP A 251 -0.80 -14.81 -18.58
N VAL A 252 0.10 -14.92 -17.59
CA VAL A 252 0.30 -13.90 -16.56
C VAL A 252 0.91 -12.62 -17.11
N LEU A 253 1.71 -12.67 -18.17
CA LEU A 253 2.37 -11.49 -18.72
C LEU A 253 1.35 -10.60 -19.45
N ALA A 254 0.46 -11.20 -20.23
CA ALA A 254 -0.67 -10.50 -20.83
C ALA A 254 -1.60 -9.92 -19.74
N GLU A 255 -1.91 -10.71 -18.70
CA GLU A 255 -2.77 -10.26 -17.60
C GLU A 255 -2.12 -9.15 -16.75
N ALA A 256 -0.81 -9.15 -16.58
CA ALA A 256 -0.10 -8.07 -15.88
C ALA A 256 -0.21 -6.73 -16.63
N ASN A 257 -0.24 -6.77 -17.97
CA ASN A 257 -0.52 -5.57 -18.77
C ASN A 257 -1.97 -5.10 -18.60
N ARG A 258 -2.94 -6.01 -18.62
CA ARG A 258 -4.36 -5.69 -18.34
C ARG A 258 -4.55 -5.14 -16.91
N ALA A 259 -3.85 -5.69 -15.92
CA ALA A 259 -3.89 -5.20 -14.55
C ALA A 259 -3.47 -3.72 -14.46
N ARG A 260 -2.43 -3.33 -15.24
CA ARG A 260 -1.98 -1.94 -15.34
C ARG A 260 -3.07 -1.02 -15.93
N GLU A 261 -3.77 -1.47 -16.96
CA GLU A 261 -4.91 -0.75 -17.54
C GLU A 261 -6.05 -0.55 -16.53
N HIS A 262 -6.25 -1.50 -15.62
CA HIS A 262 -7.20 -1.40 -14.51
C HIS A 262 -6.70 -0.55 -13.31
N GLY A 263 -5.51 0.05 -13.42
CA GLY A 263 -4.88 0.87 -12.39
C GLY A 263 -4.36 0.06 -11.20
N ILE A 264 -4.12 -1.24 -11.38
CA ILE A 264 -3.60 -2.14 -10.33
C ILE A 264 -2.08 -2.14 -10.41
N LYS A 265 -1.44 -1.75 -9.31
CA LYS A 265 0.02 -1.86 -9.19
C LYS A 265 0.38 -3.28 -8.73
N LEU A 266 1.05 -4.03 -9.58
CA LEU A 266 1.49 -5.39 -9.30
C LEU A 266 2.88 -5.40 -8.67
N PHE A 267 3.04 -6.20 -7.63
CA PHE A 267 4.30 -6.51 -6.96
C PHE A 267 4.46 -8.03 -6.92
N THR A 268 5.70 -8.50 -6.81
CA THR A 268 6.02 -9.92 -6.79
C THR A 268 6.99 -10.22 -5.66
N ILE A 269 6.74 -11.32 -4.94
CA ILE A 269 7.63 -11.88 -3.94
C ILE A 269 7.90 -13.33 -4.36
N PRO A 270 9.09 -13.64 -4.90
CA PRO A 270 9.41 -15.01 -5.25
C PRO A 270 9.60 -15.85 -3.99
N TYR A 271 9.27 -17.15 -4.05
CA TYR A 271 9.67 -18.06 -2.99
C TYR A 271 11.19 -18.22 -2.95
N THR A 272 11.76 -18.14 -1.74
CA THR A 272 13.20 -18.32 -1.50
C THR A 272 13.55 -19.74 -1.07
N ARG A 273 12.55 -20.57 -0.75
CA ARG A 273 12.75 -21.97 -0.38
C ARG A 273 13.02 -22.80 -1.64
N PRO A 274 13.98 -23.74 -1.60
CA PRO A 274 14.19 -24.65 -2.70
C PRO A 274 12.92 -25.49 -2.92
N PRO A 275 12.57 -25.84 -4.17
CA PRO A 275 11.48 -26.75 -4.46
C PRO A 275 11.66 -28.09 -3.71
N PRO A 276 10.56 -28.79 -3.37
CA PRO A 276 10.65 -30.11 -2.80
C PRO A 276 11.41 -31.05 -3.74
N GLY A 277 12.07 -32.06 -3.17
CA GLY A 277 12.71 -33.09 -3.99
C GLY A 277 11.65 -33.94 -4.65
N GLU A 278 11.73 -34.07 -5.98
CA GLU A 278 10.76 -34.84 -6.77
C GLU A 278 11.37 -36.14 -7.31
N VAL A 279 10.51 -37.14 -7.48
CA VAL A 279 10.79 -38.40 -8.15
C VAL A 279 9.76 -38.59 -9.25
N ALA A 280 10.21 -38.61 -10.50
CA ALA A 280 9.35 -38.70 -11.67
C ALA A 280 9.64 -39.96 -12.47
N LEU A 281 8.59 -40.69 -12.84
CA LEU A 281 8.68 -41.79 -13.80
C LEU A 281 8.68 -41.22 -15.21
N GLN A 282 9.79 -41.35 -15.93
CA GLN A 282 9.91 -40.84 -17.30
C GLN A 282 9.40 -41.82 -18.35
N SER A 283 9.75 -43.09 -18.21
CA SER A 283 9.31 -44.14 -19.14
C SER A 283 9.36 -45.52 -18.52
N VAL A 284 8.51 -46.41 -19.03
CA VAL A 284 8.55 -47.85 -18.74
C VAL A 284 8.61 -48.59 -20.06
N ASN A 285 9.71 -49.31 -20.28
CA ASN A 285 9.97 -50.06 -21.49
C ASN A 285 9.82 -51.56 -21.22
N LEU A 286 9.00 -52.22 -22.03
CA LEU A 286 8.74 -53.65 -21.98
C LEU A 286 8.95 -54.28 -23.36
N PRO A 287 9.34 -55.56 -23.45
CA PRO A 287 9.37 -56.28 -24.72
C PRO A 287 7.97 -56.33 -25.35
N PRO A 288 7.83 -56.09 -26.66
CA PRO A 288 6.52 -56.06 -27.33
C PRO A 288 5.85 -57.44 -27.42
N ARG A 289 6.62 -58.51 -27.28
CA ARG A 289 6.14 -59.90 -27.24
C ARG A 289 6.91 -60.65 -26.17
N VAL A 290 6.18 -61.35 -25.31
CA VAL A 290 6.74 -62.18 -24.24
C VAL A 290 6.14 -63.58 -24.35
N LYS A 291 6.93 -64.61 -24.03
CA LYS A 291 6.44 -65.99 -24.01
C LYS A 291 5.82 -66.30 -22.65
N VAL A 292 4.74 -67.05 -22.66
CA VAL A 292 4.10 -67.53 -21.43
C VAL A 292 5.08 -68.41 -20.66
N GLY A 293 5.26 -68.12 -19.37
CA GLY A 293 6.18 -68.84 -18.48
C GLY A 293 7.65 -68.41 -18.57
N GLU A 294 8.01 -67.52 -19.50
CA GLU A 294 9.37 -66.98 -19.62
C GLU A 294 9.48 -65.65 -18.85
N THR A 295 10.57 -65.50 -18.10
CA THR A 295 10.90 -64.27 -17.40
C THR A 295 11.44 -63.22 -18.36
N PHE A 296 11.04 -61.98 -18.17
CA PHE A 296 11.56 -60.84 -18.92
C PHE A 296 11.76 -59.62 -18.02
N ASP A 297 12.52 -58.66 -18.54
CA ASP A 297 12.90 -57.45 -17.83
C ASP A 297 11.98 -56.29 -18.24
N VAL A 298 11.45 -55.59 -17.23
CA VAL A 298 10.72 -54.32 -17.34
C VAL A 298 11.68 -53.22 -16.91
N LYS A 299 12.00 -52.31 -17.83
CA LYS A 299 12.96 -51.23 -17.60
C LYS A 299 12.25 -49.93 -17.34
N ALA A 300 12.40 -49.36 -16.15
CA ALA A 300 11.87 -48.06 -15.79
C ALA A 300 12.98 -47.01 -15.78
N GLN A 301 12.76 -45.88 -16.44
CA GLN A 301 13.60 -44.70 -16.31
C GLN A 301 12.97 -43.75 -15.29
N ILE A 302 13.67 -43.54 -14.19
CA ILE A 302 13.22 -42.71 -13.08
C ILE A 302 14.17 -41.53 -12.96
N TYR A 303 13.62 -40.33 -12.97
CA TYR A 303 14.36 -39.10 -12.69
C TYR A 303 14.16 -38.68 -11.25
N SER A 304 15.23 -38.27 -10.58
CA SER A 304 15.13 -37.67 -9.26
C SER A 304 15.92 -36.37 -9.18
N THR A 305 15.31 -35.33 -8.61
CA THR A 305 15.93 -34.01 -8.50
C THR A 305 17.11 -34.02 -7.52
N ARG A 306 17.08 -34.87 -6.49
CA ARG A 306 18.12 -35.01 -5.47
C ARG A 306 18.28 -36.49 -5.06
N PRO A 307 19.42 -36.90 -4.50
CA PRO A 307 19.55 -38.26 -3.95
C PRO A 307 18.46 -38.53 -2.90
N THR A 308 17.66 -39.57 -3.10
CA THR A 308 16.52 -39.89 -2.22
C THR A 308 16.19 -41.38 -2.26
N LYS A 309 15.41 -41.84 -1.28
CA LYS A 309 14.87 -43.20 -1.26
C LYS A 309 13.44 -43.20 -1.79
N ALA A 310 13.11 -44.18 -2.63
CA ALA A 310 11.77 -44.34 -3.18
C ALA A 310 11.33 -45.81 -3.10
N ARG A 311 10.03 -46.04 -2.96
CA ARG A 311 9.39 -47.34 -3.07
C ARG A 311 8.72 -47.46 -4.41
N ALA A 312 9.16 -48.40 -5.22
CA ALA A 312 8.51 -48.72 -6.48
C ALA A 312 7.60 -49.94 -6.33
N ARG A 313 6.39 -49.84 -6.86
CA ARG A 313 5.38 -50.90 -6.87
C ARG A 313 5.00 -51.22 -8.32
N LEU A 314 5.40 -52.39 -8.80
CA LEU A 314 5.10 -52.84 -10.15
C LEU A 314 3.85 -53.71 -10.13
N TYR A 315 2.85 -53.33 -10.91
CA TYR A 315 1.60 -54.04 -11.10
C TYR A 315 1.54 -54.69 -12.48
N GLN A 316 0.96 -55.88 -12.53
CA GLN A 316 0.65 -56.65 -13.72
C GLN A 316 -0.87 -56.85 -13.76
N GLY A 317 -1.55 -56.07 -14.60
CA GLY A 317 -3.00 -55.86 -14.49
C GLY A 317 -3.33 -55.16 -13.18
N GLU A 318 -4.23 -55.74 -12.39
CA GLU A 318 -4.60 -55.22 -11.06
C GLU A 318 -3.79 -55.85 -9.91
N ALA A 319 -3.01 -56.90 -10.21
CA ALA A 319 -2.24 -57.62 -9.20
C ALA A 319 -0.80 -57.10 -9.12
N LEU A 320 -0.23 -57.15 -7.92
CA LEU A 320 1.20 -56.89 -7.75
C LEU A 320 2.01 -57.92 -8.55
N ASN A 321 3.06 -57.47 -9.23
CA ASN A 321 3.90 -58.32 -10.07
C ASN A 321 4.44 -59.52 -9.26
N GLY A 322 4.33 -60.71 -9.84
CA GLY A 322 4.55 -61.98 -9.12
C GLY A 322 6.00 -62.32 -8.76
N LEU A 323 6.98 -61.55 -9.24
CA LEU A 323 8.40 -61.75 -8.94
C LEU A 323 8.96 -60.55 -8.16
N GLU A 324 9.09 -59.40 -8.83
CA GLU A 324 9.55 -58.14 -8.22
C GLU A 324 8.37 -57.16 -8.15
N GLY A 325 7.50 -57.37 -7.16
CA GLY A 325 6.32 -56.54 -6.94
C GLY A 325 6.60 -55.21 -6.25
N ILE A 326 7.48 -55.23 -5.24
CA ILE A 326 7.90 -54.05 -4.47
C ILE A 326 9.41 -53.99 -4.46
N LYS A 327 9.97 -52.80 -4.69
CA LYS A 327 11.41 -52.57 -4.64
C LYS A 327 11.71 -51.24 -3.95
N GLU A 328 12.58 -51.27 -2.95
CA GLU A 328 13.16 -50.05 -2.38
C GLU A 328 14.34 -49.63 -3.24
N LEU A 329 14.38 -48.34 -3.61
CA LEU A 329 15.33 -47.76 -4.53
C LEU A 329 16.10 -46.64 -3.84
N ASP A 330 17.42 -46.75 -3.83
CA ASP A 330 18.31 -45.64 -3.50
C ASP A 330 18.62 -44.89 -4.81
N LEU A 331 17.87 -43.81 -5.07
CA LEU A 331 18.01 -43.01 -6.29
C LEU A 331 19.13 -41.99 -6.15
N LYS A 332 19.93 -41.85 -7.20
CA LYS A 332 20.89 -40.75 -7.35
C LYS A 332 20.17 -39.55 -7.96
N GLY A 333 20.72 -38.35 -7.74
CA GLY A 333 20.27 -37.16 -8.49
C GLY A 333 20.49 -37.35 -9.99
N GLY A 334 19.48 -37.01 -10.80
CA GLY A 334 19.46 -37.23 -12.24
C GLY A 334 18.68 -38.48 -12.65
N GLN A 335 19.08 -39.09 -13.77
CA GLN A 335 18.43 -40.27 -14.33
C GLN A 335 18.93 -41.57 -13.68
N ASN A 336 18.00 -42.46 -13.36
CA ASN A 336 18.22 -43.79 -12.81
C ASN A 336 17.49 -44.82 -13.66
N GLU A 337 18.19 -45.84 -14.15
CA GLU A 337 17.57 -47.00 -14.81
C GLU A 337 17.36 -48.11 -13.78
N VAL A 338 16.10 -48.52 -13.61
CA VAL A 338 15.71 -49.58 -12.68
C VAL A 338 15.06 -50.71 -13.46
N VAL A 339 15.55 -51.92 -13.23
CA VAL A 339 15.03 -53.12 -13.90
C VAL A 339 14.22 -53.95 -12.90
N PHE A 340 13.05 -54.40 -13.34
CA PHE A 340 12.19 -55.34 -12.63
C PHE A 340 12.03 -56.61 -13.44
N LYS A 341 11.97 -57.77 -12.78
CA LYS A 341 11.68 -59.05 -13.44
C LYS A 341 10.19 -59.36 -13.36
N SER A 342 9.61 -59.79 -14.47
CA SER A 342 8.21 -60.22 -14.54
C SER A 342 8.05 -61.50 -15.35
N VAL A 343 6.95 -62.22 -15.11
CA VAL A 343 6.57 -63.43 -15.85
C VAL A 343 5.07 -63.44 -16.09
N VAL A 344 4.68 -63.72 -17.34
CA VAL A 344 3.27 -63.84 -17.72
C VAL A 344 2.87 -65.31 -17.69
N ARG A 345 1.87 -65.67 -16.88
CA ARG A 345 1.43 -67.07 -16.68
C ARG A 345 0.28 -67.50 -17.59
N TYR A 346 -0.44 -66.55 -18.16
CA TYR A 346 -1.60 -66.80 -19.02
C TYR A 346 -1.47 -66.03 -20.32
N ALA A 347 -1.89 -66.63 -21.43
CA ALA A 347 -1.88 -65.95 -22.73
C ALA A 347 -2.94 -64.85 -22.78
N GLY A 348 -2.58 -63.70 -23.34
CA GLY A 348 -3.49 -62.55 -23.51
C GLY A 348 -2.75 -61.22 -23.45
N PRO A 349 -3.45 -60.10 -23.72
CA PRO A 349 -2.90 -58.77 -23.46
C PRO A 349 -2.72 -58.58 -21.94
N VAL A 350 -1.59 -57.99 -21.55
CA VAL A 350 -1.26 -57.71 -20.15
C VAL A 350 -0.83 -56.25 -20.05
N THR A 351 -1.43 -55.51 -19.13
CA THR A 351 -1.08 -54.13 -18.83
C THR A 351 -0.12 -54.09 -17.65
N TYR A 352 0.82 -53.15 -17.66
CA TYR A 352 1.70 -52.89 -16.52
C TYR A 352 1.48 -51.46 -16.02
N ALA A 353 1.52 -51.29 -14.71
CA ALA A 353 1.52 -49.99 -14.05
C ALA A 353 2.65 -49.95 -13.02
N LEU A 354 3.31 -48.80 -12.90
CA LEU A 354 4.40 -48.61 -11.96
C LEU A 354 4.10 -47.38 -11.11
N ASP A 355 3.90 -47.62 -9.82
CA ASP A 355 3.68 -46.57 -8.85
C ASP A 355 4.98 -46.29 -8.09
N LEU A 356 5.27 -45.02 -7.85
CA LEU A 356 6.42 -44.56 -7.09
C LEU A 356 5.93 -43.77 -5.87
N ASP A 357 6.30 -44.22 -4.67
CA ASP A 357 6.15 -43.44 -3.45
C ASP A 357 7.52 -42.95 -2.99
N GLN A 358 7.64 -41.68 -2.66
CA GLN A 358 8.85 -41.15 -2.04
C GLN A 358 8.90 -41.55 -0.57
N ILE A 359 10.04 -42.08 -0.13
CA ILE A 359 10.33 -42.39 1.28
C ILE A 359 11.40 -41.40 1.74
N GLY A 360 11.04 -40.13 1.93
CA GLY A 360 12.02 -39.12 2.34
C GLY A 360 11.59 -37.68 2.15
#